data_AF-A0A2V8TDK5-F1
#
_entry.id   AF-A0A2V8TDK5-F1
#
_cell.length_a   1.000
_cell.length_b   1.000
_cell.length_c   1.000
_cell.angle_alpha   90.00
_cell.angle_beta   90.00
_cell.angle_gamma   90.00
#
_symmetry.space_group_name_H-M   'P 1'
#
loop_
_entity.id
_entity.type
_entity.pdbx_description
1 polymer ?
#
loop_
_entity_poly.entity_id
_entity_poly.type
_entity_poly.pdbx_seq_one_letter_code
_entity_poly.pdbx_strand_id
1 'polypeptide(L)'
;MQYTVGQHLLRDRGRLPNTRQIIIGQNNEKISEIAFEIQLTNLLVQAQKSYWDLVFAGQDLGVKQRSLDLAQRTLEENKMKVEIGTLAPIDVIQTQADVASRTEQVVLSTFSVTSAEDQIKKMTSADKDPAMFLVKLRAQESPKRPDAVQVPTLEASIKIALENRPEIRQALLDMQNKDVDVQYTRNQRLPAFDEQQRDWRRGDHRNSRGPLECIRPTLQLQLHGLLAWVFLRSAFEQQSL
;
A
#
# COMPACT_ATOMS: atom_id res chain seq x y z
N MET A 1 -34.66 7.80 38.29
CA MET A 1 -33.64 7.34 37.33
C MET A 1 -33.87 5.87 37.07
N GLN A 2 -33.89 5.45 35.80
CA GLN A 2 -34.09 4.06 35.40
C GLN A 2 -32.74 3.48 35.01
N TYR A 3 -32.38 2.32 35.55
CA TYR A 3 -31.18 1.59 35.16
C TYR A 3 -31.61 0.29 34.47
N THR A 4 -31.00 0.02 33.33
CA THR A 4 -31.18 -1.23 32.59
C THR A 4 -29.80 -1.83 32.36
N VAL A 5 -29.62 -3.08 32.79
CA VAL A 5 -28.42 -3.87 32.53
C VAL A 5 -28.82 -5.03 31.63
N GLY A 6 -28.12 -5.20 30.51
CA GLY A 6 -28.33 -6.29 29.57
C GLY A 6 -27.03 -7.05 29.37
N GLN A 7 -27.07 -8.38 29.39
CA GLN A 7 -25.92 -9.23 29.13
C GLN A 7 -26.27 -10.29 28.09
N HIS A 8 -25.44 -10.41 27.06
CA HIS A 8 -25.51 -11.48 26.08
C HIS A 8 -24.72 -12.69 26.60
N LEU A 9 -25.32 -13.87 26.61
CA LEU A 9 -24.75 -15.09 27.23
C LEU A 9 -24.29 -16.14 26.22
N LEU A 10 -24.64 -16.01 24.93
CA LEU A 10 -24.22 -16.94 23.88
C LEU A 10 -23.64 -16.18 22.68
N ARG A 11 -24.51 -15.73 21.76
CA ARG A 11 -24.13 -14.75 20.73
C ARG A 11 -23.64 -13.47 21.40
N ASP A 12 -22.64 -12.81 20.81
CA ASP A 12 -22.08 -11.54 21.33
C ASP A 12 -21.50 -11.63 22.75
N ARG A 13 -21.32 -12.83 23.30
CA ARG A 13 -20.65 -13.01 24.59
C ARG A 13 -19.15 -12.76 24.49
N GLY A 14 -18.60 -12.10 25.52
CA GLY A 14 -17.16 -11.94 25.71
C GLY A 14 -16.65 -10.61 25.21
N ARG A 15 -15.31 -10.47 25.16
CA ARG A 15 -14.67 -9.19 24.80
C ARG A 15 -14.60 -8.99 23.29
N LEU A 16 -14.42 -10.06 22.52
CA LEU A 16 -14.15 -9.99 21.07
C LEU A 16 -15.21 -9.24 20.26
N PRO A 17 -16.54 -9.43 20.44
CA PRO A 17 -17.56 -8.66 19.73
C PRO A 17 -17.46 -7.15 19.99
N ASN A 18 -17.14 -6.77 21.22
CA ASN A 18 -17.02 -5.37 21.64
C ASN A 18 -15.64 -4.76 21.29
N THR A 19 -14.57 -5.56 21.26
CA THR A 19 -13.20 -5.08 20.98
C THR A 19 -12.76 -5.28 19.54
N ARG A 20 -13.51 -6.02 18.71
CA ARG A 20 -13.14 -6.34 17.31
C ARG A 20 -12.75 -5.07 16.54
N GLN A 21 -13.58 -4.04 16.60
CA GLN A 21 -13.32 -2.81 15.85
C GLN A 21 -12.06 -2.08 16.34
N ILE A 22 -11.74 -2.19 17.63
CA ILE A 22 -10.52 -1.62 18.21
C ILE A 22 -9.30 -2.40 17.71
N ILE A 23 -9.35 -3.74 17.73
CA ILE A 23 -8.27 -4.61 17.25
C ILE A 23 -8.00 -4.37 15.76
N ILE A 24 -9.05 -4.36 14.94
CA ILE A 24 -8.95 -4.07 13.50
C ILE A 24 -8.43 -2.66 13.29
N GLY A 25 -8.89 -1.68 14.07
CA GLY A 25 -8.39 -0.30 14.02
C GLY A 25 -6.89 -0.20 14.28
N GLN A 26 -6.40 -0.87 15.33
CA GLN A 26 -4.97 -0.93 15.68
C GLN A 26 -4.13 -1.62 14.59
N ASN A 27 -4.65 -2.69 13.98
CA ASN A 27 -3.96 -3.35 12.87
C ASN A 27 -3.97 -2.48 11.60
N ASN A 28 -5.06 -1.77 11.32
CA ASN A 28 -5.17 -0.87 10.18
C ASN A 28 -4.26 0.36 10.30
N GLU A 29 -4.03 0.85 11.53
CA GLU A 29 -3.02 1.87 11.81
C GLU A 29 -1.62 1.38 11.40
N LYS A 30 -1.23 0.17 11.85
CA LYS A 30 0.05 -0.45 11.47
C LYS A 30 0.16 -0.73 9.97
N ILE A 31 -0.93 -1.17 9.33
CA ILE A 31 -0.98 -1.36 7.87
C ILE A 31 -0.72 -0.04 7.15
N SER A 32 -1.27 1.06 7.66
CA SER A 32 -1.10 2.40 7.09
C SER A 32 0.34 2.90 7.25
N GLU A 33 0.98 2.63 8.39
CA GLU A 33 2.41 2.90 8.61
C GLU A 33 3.30 2.12 7.63
N ILE A 34 3.04 0.82 7.44
CA ILE A 34 3.77 -0.01 6.48
C ILE A 34 3.52 0.45 5.04
N ALA A 35 2.29 0.84 4.70
CA ALA A 35 1.97 1.36 3.37
C ALA A 35 2.74 2.66 3.08
N PHE A 36 2.92 3.52 4.08
CA PHE A 36 3.76 4.71 3.97
C PHE A 36 5.24 4.33 3.77
N GLU A 37 5.76 3.35 4.51
CA GLU A 37 7.13 2.81 4.32
C GLU A 37 7.36 2.31 2.88
N ILE A 38 6.39 1.59 2.31
CA ILE A 38 6.41 1.11 0.91
C ILE A 38 6.44 2.29 -0.06
N GLN A 39 5.57 3.28 0.13
CA GLN A 39 5.52 4.47 -0.73
C GLN A 39 6.82 5.25 -0.69
N LEU A 40 7.40 5.46 0.50
CA LEU A 40 8.68 6.14 0.66
C LEU A 40 9.81 5.38 -0.03
N THR A 41 9.88 4.06 0.16
CA THR A 41 10.90 3.21 -0.47
C THR A 41 10.79 3.27 -1.99
N ASN A 42 9.57 3.18 -2.54
CA ASN A 42 9.34 3.29 -3.98
C ASN A 42 9.74 4.67 -4.52
N LEU A 43 9.44 5.74 -3.80
CA LEU A 43 9.85 7.09 -4.16
C LEU A 43 11.37 7.23 -4.20
N LEU A 44 12.09 6.68 -3.20
CA LEU A 44 13.55 6.71 -3.15
C LEU A 44 14.17 5.94 -4.32
N VAL A 45 13.68 4.73 -4.59
CA VAL A 45 14.14 3.91 -5.74
C VAL A 45 13.86 4.63 -7.06
N GLN A 46 12.69 5.24 -7.21
CA GLN A 46 12.32 6.00 -8.40
C GLN A 46 13.19 7.26 -8.58
N ALA A 47 13.49 7.98 -7.51
CA ALA A 47 14.38 9.14 -7.53
C ALA A 47 15.81 8.73 -7.91
N GLN A 48 16.33 7.67 -7.30
CA GLN A 48 17.65 7.13 -7.64
C GLN A 48 17.73 6.70 -9.10
N LYS A 49 16.71 5.99 -9.59
CA LYS A 49 16.65 5.59 -11.00
C LYS A 49 16.62 6.80 -11.94
N SER A 50 15.78 7.79 -11.65
CA SER A 50 15.67 8.99 -12.47
C SER A 50 16.99 9.77 -12.55
N TYR A 51 17.74 9.83 -11.43
CA TYR A 51 19.08 10.39 -11.41
C TYR A 51 20.05 9.64 -12.34
N TRP A 52 20.11 8.30 -12.24
CA TRP A 52 20.98 7.50 -13.10
C TRP A 52 20.56 7.51 -14.57
N ASP A 53 19.27 7.64 -14.87
CA ASP A 53 18.75 7.80 -16.23
C ASP A 53 19.24 9.14 -16.84
N LEU A 54 19.27 10.24 -16.07
CA LEU A 54 19.85 11.51 -16.50
C LEU A 54 21.36 11.40 -16.75
N VAL A 55 22.09 10.75 -15.84
CA VAL A 55 23.53 10.48 -16.00
C VAL A 55 23.78 9.71 -17.30
N PHE A 56 23.02 8.64 -17.53
CA PHE A 56 23.12 7.82 -18.74
C PHE A 56 22.82 8.63 -20.01
N ALA A 57 21.71 9.38 -20.05
CA ALA A 57 21.34 10.18 -21.20
C ALA A 57 22.41 11.23 -21.54
N GLY A 58 23.01 11.87 -20.53
CA GLY A 58 24.11 12.81 -20.73
C GLY A 58 25.36 12.17 -21.32
N GLN A 59 25.73 10.97 -20.86
CA GLN A 59 26.87 10.22 -21.39
C GLN A 59 26.61 9.71 -22.81
N ASP A 60 25.40 9.21 -23.10
CA ASP A 60 25.00 8.79 -24.44
C ASP A 60 25.11 9.96 -25.43
N LEU A 61 24.59 11.15 -25.07
CA LEU A 61 24.71 12.35 -25.89
C LEU A 61 26.18 12.68 -26.20
N GLY A 62 27.05 12.63 -25.19
CA GLY A 62 28.48 12.85 -25.38
C GLY A 62 29.15 11.83 -26.32
N VAL A 63 28.71 10.57 -26.29
CA VAL A 63 29.16 9.53 -27.23
C VAL A 63 28.65 9.81 -28.65
N LYS A 64 27.38 10.17 -28.82
CA LYS A 64 26.78 10.49 -30.13
C LYS A 64 27.43 11.74 -30.76
N GLN A 65 27.74 12.76 -29.96
CA GLN A 65 28.45 13.96 -30.42
C GLN A 65 29.85 13.61 -30.95
N ARG A 66 30.62 12.79 -30.22
CA ARG A 66 31.93 12.31 -30.69
C ARG A 66 31.81 11.47 -31.95
N SER A 67 30.76 10.66 -32.07
CA SER A 67 30.49 9.88 -33.28
C SER A 67 30.15 10.76 -34.48
N LEU A 68 29.45 11.88 -34.27
CA LEU A 68 29.15 12.85 -35.32
C LEU A 68 30.42 13.59 -35.77
N ASP A 69 31.25 14.06 -34.83
CA ASP A 69 32.54 14.70 -35.14
C ASP A 69 33.44 13.77 -35.97
N LEU A 70 33.53 12.48 -35.59
CA LEU A 70 34.26 11.50 -36.37
C LEU A 70 33.67 11.32 -37.78
N ALA A 71 32.35 11.23 -37.92
CA ALA A 71 31.71 11.10 -39.23
C ALA A 71 31.94 12.32 -40.13
N GLN A 72 31.95 13.53 -39.56
CA GLN A 72 32.24 14.77 -40.28
C GLN A 72 33.68 14.79 -40.81
N ARG A 73 34.65 14.38 -39.98
CA ARG A 73 36.05 14.24 -40.43
C ARG A 73 36.19 13.24 -41.56
N THR A 74 35.54 12.07 -41.47
CA THR A 74 35.53 11.07 -42.54
C THR A 74 34.94 11.63 -43.84
N LEU A 75 33.88 12.44 -43.76
CA LEU A 75 33.29 13.10 -44.92
C LEU A 75 34.28 14.09 -45.56
N GLU A 76 34.99 14.89 -44.76
CA GLU A 76 36.02 15.81 -45.26
C GLU A 76 37.17 15.08 -45.94
N GLU A 77 37.67 14.00 -45.33
CA GLU A 77 38.71 13.16 -45.91
C GLU A 77 38.28 12.53 -47.24
N ASN A 78 37.04 12.02 -47.32
CA ASN A 78 36.54 11.41 -48.54
C ASN A 78 36.32 12.44 -49.66
N LYS A 79 35.90 13.66 -49.34
CA LYS A 79 35.82 14.76 -50.32
C LYS A 79 37.19 15.05 -50.93
N MET A 80 38.23 15.19 -50.10
CA MET A 80 39.59 15.40 -50.58
C MET A 80 40.08 14.23 -51.46
N LYS A 81 39.80 12.98 -51.07
CA LYS A 81 40.17 11.79 -51.84
C LYS A 81 39.49 11.71 -53.21
N VAL A 82 38.25 12.20 -53.32
CA VAL A 82 37.55 12.31 -54.61
C VAL A 82 38.15 13.41 -55.47
N GLU A 83 38.51 14.57 -54.89
CA GLU A 83 39.15 15.67 -55.62
C GLU A 83 40.48 15.26 -56.27
N ILE A 84 41.26 14.40 -55.60
CA ILE A 84 42.51 13.83 -56.13
C ILE A 84 42.31 12.55 -56.96
N GLY A 85 41.07 12.12 -57.18
CA GLY A 85 40.72 10.98 -58.04
C GLY A 85 41.00 9.59 -57.44
N THR A 86 41.21 9.48 -56.13
CA THR A 86 41.53 8.21 -55.44
C THR A 86 40.30 7.46 -54.88
N LEU A 87 39.13 8.11 -54.88
CA LEU A 87 37.88 7.56 -54.34
C LEU A 87 36.71 7.90 -55.30
N ALA A 88 35.64 7.11 -55.28
CA ALA A 88 34.50 7.33 -56.16
C ALA A 88 33.55 8.41 -55.60
N PRO A 89 32.92 9.26 -56.44
CA PRO A 89 31.97 10.28 -55.96
C PRO A 89 30.78 9.73 -55.17
N ILE A 90 30.38 8.47 -55.41
CA ILE A 90 29.30 7.81 -54.68
C ILE A 90 29.64 7.64 -53.19
N ASP A 91 30.92 7.48 -52.84
CA ASP A 91 31.38 7.33 -51.45
C ASP A 91 31.17 8.63 -50.63
N VAL A 92 31.18 9.80 -51.29
CA VAL A 92 30.84 11.08 -50.65
C VAL A 92 29.36 11.14 -50.31
N ILE A 93 28.48 10.65 -51.19
CA ILE A 93 27.04 10.61 -50.91
C ILE A 93 26.74 9.67 -49.74
N GLN A 94 27.41 8.52 -49.68
CA GLN A 94 27.25 7.57 -48.59
C GLN A 94 27.72 8.16 -47.24
N THR A 95 28.88 8.82 -47.22
CA THR A 95 29.36 9.50 -45.99
C THR A 95 28.52 10.72 -45.60
N GLN A 96 27.89 11.42 -46.55
CA GLN A 96 26.90 12.45 -46.24
C GLN A 96 25.66 11.85 -45.56
N ALA A 97 25.17 10.70 -46.03
CA ALA A 97 24.07 10.00 -45.40
C ALA A 97 24.42 9.55 -43.97
N ASP A 98 25.66 9.09 -43.74
CA ASP A 98 26.14 8.75 -42.40
C ASP A 98 26.15 9.98 -41.46
N VAL A 99 26.68 11.12 -41.91
CA VAL A 99 26.64 12.38 -41.12
C VAL A 99 25.21 12.79 -40.81
N ALA A 100 24.28 12.68 -41.77
CA ALA A 100 22.87 12.97 -41.55
C ALA A 100 22.26 12.04 -40.48
N SER A 101 22.54 10.74 -40.56
CA SER A 101 22.08 9.76 -39.56
C SER A 101 22.65 10.03 -38.16
N ARG A 102 23.93 10.39 -38.06
CA ARG A 102 24.54 10.77 -36.76
C ARG A 102 23.96 12.06 -36.20
N THR A 103 23.61 13.01 -37.07
CA THR A 103 22.97 14.27 -36.69
C THR A 103 21.59 14.00 -36.08
N GLU A 104 20.78 13.15 -36.72
CA GLU A 104 19.50 12.70 -36.17
C GLU A 104 19.68 12.05 -34.78
N GLN A 105 20.66 11.14 -34.64
CA GLN A 105 20.94 10.48 -33.35
C GLN A 105 21.29 11.49 -32.25
N VAL A 106 22.04 12.55 -32.55
CA VAL A 106 22.34 13.62 -31.59
C VAL A 106 21.08 14.40 -31.21
N VAL A 107 20.18 14.68 -32.15
CA VAL A 107 18.90 15.36 -31.88
C VAL A 107 18.04 14.51 -30.95
N LEU A 108 17.88 13.21 -31.24
CA LEU A 108 17.11 12.30 -30.40
C LEU A 108 17.71 12.17 -28.99
N SER A 109 19.03 12.02 -28.89
CA SER A 109 19.71 11.93 -27.59
C SER A 109 19.60 13.24 -26.78
N THR A 110 19.61 14.39 -27.44
CA THR A 110 19.36 15.70 -26.80
C THR A 110 17.94 15.78 -26.23
N PHE A 111 16.96 15.26 -26.97
CA PHE A 111 15.59 15.16 -26.47
C PHE A 111 15.50 14.21 -25.27
N SER A 112 16.18 13.06 -25.30
CA SER A 112 16.24 12.13 -24.17
C SER A 112 16.83 12.76 -22.91
N VAL A 113 17.90 13.56 -23.02
CA VAL A 113 18.44 14.33 -21.88
C VAL A 113 17.39 15.28 -21.32
N THR A 114 16.76 16.07 -22.18
CA THR A 114 15.73 17.03 -21.77
C THR A 114 14.56 16.34 -21.06
N SER A 115 14.10 15.20 -21.59
CA SER A 115 13.04 14.40 -20.98
C SER A 115 13.44 13.84 -19.61
N ALA A 116 14.70 13.44 -19.44
CA ALA A 116 15.21 12.95 -18.15
C ALA A 116 15.32 14.09 -17.11
N GLU A 117 15.74 15.29 -17.53
CA GLU A 117 15.74 16.48 -16.68
C GLU A 117 14.31 16.81 -16.19
N ASP A 118 13.34 16.80 -17.09
CA ASP A 118 11.94 17.09 -16.76
C ASP A 118 11.34 16.09 -15.78
N GLN A 119 11.76 14.82 -15.87
CA GLN A 119 11.31 13.77 -14.95
C GLN A 119 11.80 14.02 -13.52
N ILE A 120 13.05 14.44 -13.35
CA ILE A 120 13.61 14.80 -12.04
C ILE A 120 12.91 16.05 -11.49
N LYS A 121 12.75 17.09 -12.33
CA LYS A 121 12.05 18.33 -11.94
C LYS A 121 10.67 18.01 -11.39
N LYS A 122 9.86 17.19 -12.10
CA LYS A 122 8.52 16.76 -11.64
C LYS A 122 8.51 16.08 -10.27
N MET A 123 9.59 15.38 -9.90
CA MET A 123 9.67 14.69 -8.60
C MET A 123 10.12 15.62 -7.46
N THR A 124 10.94 16.63 -7.76
CA THR A 124 11.53 17.51 -6.74
C THR A 124 10.78 18.83 -6.54
N SER A 125 10.05 19.30 -7.55
CA SER A 125 9.34 20.57 -7.46
C SER A 125 8.02 20.39 -6.71
N ALA A 126 7.90 21.06 -5.55
CA ALA A 126 6.60 21.34 -4.97
C ALA A 126 6.02 22.55 -5.70
N ASP A 127 5.05 22.29 -6.58
CA ASP A 127 4.34 23.26 -7.41
C ASP A 127 5.12 23.97 -8.51
N LYS A 128 4.34 24.47 -9.46
CA LYS A 128 4.64 24.95 -10.82
C LYS A 128 5.51 26.21 -10.86
N ASP A 129 6.67 26.22 -10.22
CA ASP A 129 7.61 27.33 -10.33
C ASP A 129 8.13 27.40 -11.78
N PRO A 130 7.76 28.45 -12.56
CA PRO A 130 8.23 28.61 -13.93
C PRO A 130 9.76 28.69 -14.01
N ALA A 131 10.42 29.15 -12.92
CA ALA A 131 11.86 29.27 -12.87
C ALA A 131 12.57 27.92 -12.90
N MET A 132 11.98 26.86 -12.32
CA MET A 132 12.58 25.52 -12.34
C MET A 132 12.60 24.88 -13.74
N PHE A 133 11.69 25.27 -14.63
CA PHE A 133 11.71 24.80 -16.03
C PHE A 133 12.96 25.29 -16.76
N LEU A 134 13.44 26.49 -16.44
CA LEU A 134 14.59 27.11 -17.11
C LEU A 134 15.95 26.63 -16.58
N VAL A 135 15.97 25.97 -15.42
CA VAL A 135 17.21 25.40 -14.86
C VAL A 135 17.61 24.16 -15.66
N LYS A 136 18.81 24.17 -16.23
CA LYS A 136 19.42 22.96 -16.81
C LYS A 136 20.06 22.14 -15.71
N LEU A 137 19.68 20.87 -15.61
CA LEU A 137 20.28 19.95 -14.65
C LEU A 137 21.47 19.24 -15.33
N ARG A 138 22.65 19.36 -14.74
CA ARG A 138 23.82 18.58 -15.14
C ARG A 138 24.16 17.58 -14.06
N ALA A 139 24.31 16.32 -14.46
CA ALA A 139 24.90 15.31 -13.60
C ALA A 139 26.32 15.76 -13.18
N GLN A 140 26.54 15.89 -11.88
CA GLN A 140 27.86 16.22 -11.33
C GLN A 140 28.76 14.98 -11.23
N GLU A 141 28.16 13.82 -10.99
CA GLU A 141 28.90 12.58 -10.79
C GLU A 141 29.07 11.83 -12.12
N SER A 142 30.29 11.36 -12.37
CA SER A 142 30.55 10.44 -13.48
C SER A 142 30.28 9.01 -13.00
N PRO A 143 29.63 8.16 -13.82
CA PRO A 143 29.40 6.79 -13.46
C PRO A 143 30.74 6.08 -13.27
N LYS A 144 31.04 5.70 -12.03
CA LYS A 144 32.19 4.83 -11.72
C LYS A 144 31.78 3.39 -11.98
N ARG A 145 32.67 2.62 -12.59
CA ARG A 145 32.48 1.17 -12.65
C ARG A 145 32.37 0.68 -11.19
N PRO A 146 31.26 0.04 -10.80
CA PRO A 146 31.16 -0.52 -9.47
C PRO A 146 32.26 -1.58 -9.31
N ASP A 147 32.88 -1.62 -8.13
CA ASP A 147 33.71 -2.76 -7.73
C ASP A 147 32.88 -4.04 -7.85
N ALA A 148 33.53 -5.21 -7.97
CA ALA A 148 32.83 -6.48 -8.10
C ALA A 148 31.90 -6.71 -6.89
N VAL A 149 30.65 -6.27 -6.99
CA VAL A 149 29.64 -6.44 -5.95
C VAL A 149 29.36 -7.93 -5.91
N GLN A 150 29.60 -8.54 -4.75
CA GLN A 150 29.15 -9.89 -4.48
C GLN A 150 27.63 -9.85 -4.36
N VAL A 151 26.95 -10.02 -5.51
CA VAL A 151 25.51 -10.21 -5.52
C VAL A 151 25.24 -11.55 -4.82
N PRO A 152 24.42 -11.59 -3.75
CA PRO A 152 24.09 -12.84 -3.10
C PRO A 152 23.46 -13.82 -4.10
N THR A 153 23.60 -15.11 -3.83
CA THR A 153 22.87 -16.14 -4.60
C THR A 153 21.36 -15.85 -4.63
N LEU A 154 20.67 -16.35 -5.65
CA LEU A 154 19.22 -16.19 -5.79
C LEU A 154 18.49 -16.68 -4.54
N GLU A 155 18.86 -17.85 -4.01
CA GLU A 155 18.26 -18.45 -2.81
C GLU A 155 18.43 -17.55 -1.58
N ALA A 156 19.65 -17.04 -1.35
CA ALA A 156 19.92 -16.11 -0.26
C ALA A 156 19.09 -14.83 -0.40
N SER A 157 18.95 -14.32 -1.62
CA SER A 157 18.16 -13.11 -1.92
C SER A 157 16.67 -13.32 -1.65
N ILE A 158 16.12 -14.49 -2.00
CA ILE A 158 14.72 -14.84 -1.71
C ILE A 158 14.47 -14.89 -0.21
N LYS A 159 15.36 -15.55 0.54
CA LYS A 159 15.24 -15.64 2.00
C LYS A 159 15.24 -14.25 2.64
N ILE A 160 16.20 -13.40 2.28
CA ILE A 160 16.30 -12.02 2.78
C ILE A 160 15.04 -11.23 2.41
N ALA A 161 14.52 -11.39 1.19
CA ALA A 161 13.31 -10.70 0.75
C ALA A 161 12.07 -11.11 1.54
N LEU A 162 11.87 -12.40 1.80
CA LEU A 162 10.73 -12.88 2.59
C LEU A 162 10.77 -12.40 4.04
N GLU A 163 11.97 -12.25 4.61
CA GLU A 163 12.16 -11.79 5.99
C GLU A 163 11.96 -10.27 6.15
N ASN A 164 12.38 -9.47 5.16
CA ASN A 164 12.46 -8.02 5.32
C ASN A 164 11.40 -7.22 4.54
N ARG A 165 10.69 -7.83 3.58
CA ARG A 165 9.75 -7.08 2.73
C ARG A 165 8.55 -6.53 3.53
N PRO A 166 8.30 -5.22 3.50
CA PRO A 166 7.16 -4.61 4.17
C PRO A 166 5.81 -5.16 3.67
N GLU A 167 5.71 -5.54 2.39
CA GLU A 167 4.47 -6.08 1.82
C GLU A 167 4.05 -7.41 2.47
N ILE A 168 5.03 -8.22 2.89
CA ILE A 168 4.76 -9.47 3.63
C ILE A 168 4.21 -9.15 5.02
N ARG A 169 4.80 -8.16 5.71
CA ARG A 169 4.31 -7.71 7.02
C ARG A 169 2.88 -7.15 6.93
N GLN A 170 2.58 -6.39 5.88
CA GLN A 170 1.24 -5.90 5.59
C GLN A 170 0.24 -7.05 5.40
N ALA A 171 0.57 -8.02 4.56
CA ALA A 171 -0.29 -9.18 4.28
C ALA A 171 -0.56 -10.03 5.54
N LEU A 172 0.42 -10.15 6.44
CA LEU A 172 0.24 -10.84 7.72
C LEU A 172 -0.74 -10.12 8.65
N LEU A 173 -0.70 -8.78 8.72
CA LEU A 173 -1.67 -8.00 9.50
C LEU A 173 -3.08 -8.08 8.90
N ASP A 174 -3.19 -8.06 7.57
CA ASP A 174 -4.47 -8.29 6.90
C ASP A 174 -5.02 -9.69 7.21
N MET A 175 -4.18 -10.72 7.20
CA MET A 175 -4.58 -12.07 7.61
C MET A 175 -5.08 -12.10 9.06
N GLN A 176 -4.42 -11.40 9.98
CA GLN A 176 -4.89 -11.28 11.37
C GLN A 176 -6.25 -10.61 11.46
N ASN A 177 -6.50 -9.55 10.68
CA ASN A 177 -7.82 -8.92 10.61
C ASN A 177 -8.89 -9.90 10.10
N LYS A 178 -8.57 -10.69 9.07
CA LYS A 178 -9.48 -11.72 8.55
C LYS A 178 -9.76 -12.81 9.58
N ASP A 179 -8.77 -13.21 10.38
CA ASP A 179 -8.98 -14.18 11.45
C ASP A 179 -9.93 -13.66 12.54
N VAL A 180 -9.76 -12.39 12.96
CA VAL A 180 -10.69 -11.73 13.90
C VAL A 180 -12.11 -11.71 13.34
N ASP A 181 -12.28 -11.45 12.04
CA ASP A 181 -13.57 -11.51 11.37
C ASP A 181 -14.18 -12.91 11.38
N VAL A 182 -13.39 -13.94 11.06
CA VAL A 182 -13.84 -15.33 11.11
C VAL A 182 -14.28 -15.72 12.53
N GLN A 183 -13.53 -15.33 13.56
CA GLN A 183 -13.90 -15.59 14.95
C GLN A 183 -15.22 -14.89 15.32
N TYR A 184 -15.41 -13.65 14.90
CA TYR A 184 -16.66 -12.92 15.10
C TYR A 184 -17.83 -13.58 14.36
N THR A 185 -17.68 -13.90 13.08
CA THR A 185 -18.73 -14.55 12.29
C THR A 185 -19.09 -15.93 12.84
N ARG A 186 -18.13 -16.68 13.39
CA ARG A 186 -18.42 -17.93 14.12
C ARG A 186 -19.30 -17.67 15.35
N ASN A 187 -19.02 -16.61 16.11
CA ASN A 187 -19.87 -16.21 17.24
C ASN A 187 -21.29 -15.82 16.77
N GLN A 188 -21.42 -15.12 15.65
CA GLN A 188 -22.73 -14.73 15.09
C GLN A 188 -23.61 -15.90 14.64
N ARG A 189 -23.08 -17.13 14.55
CA ARG A 189 -23.86 -18.34 14.28
C ARG A 189 -24.50 -18.94 15.53
N LEU A 190 -24.15 -18.45 16.72
CA LEU A 190 -24.74 -18.92 17.97
C LEU A 190 -26.15 -18.31 18.14
N PRO A 191 -27.07 -19.02 18.81
CA PRO A 191 -28.36 -18.47 19.20
C PRO A 191 -28.19 -17.21 20.07
N ALA A 192 -29.06 -16.23 19.86
CA ALA A 192 -29.16 -15.06 20.74
C ALA A 192 -29.82 -15.48 22.06
N PHE A 193 -29.14 -15.24 23.18
CA PHE A 193 -29.71 -15.47 24.50
C PHE A 193 -29.26 -14.33 25.41
N ASP A 194 -30.20 -13.46 25.73
CA ASP A 194 -29.95 -12.18 26.37
C ASP A 194 -30.74 -12.11 27.68
N GLU A 195 -30.03 -11.75 28.76
CA GLU A 195 -30.65 -11.48 30.06
C GLU A 195 -30.76 -9.97 30.25
N GLN A 196 -31.96 -9.48 30.55
CA GLN A 196 -32.23 -8.06 30.79
C GLN A 196 -32.86 -7.85 32.16
N GLN A 197 -32.17 -7.12 33.04
CA GLN A 197 -32.70 -6.72 34.33
C GLN A 197 -33.03 -5.22 34.32
N ARG A 198 -34.27 -4.88 34.69
CA ARG A 198 -34.77 -3.50 34.79
C ARG A 198 -35.10 -3.20 36.25
N ASP A 199 -34.48 -2.17 36.82
CA ASP A 199 -34.79 -1.69 38.16
C ASP A 199 -35.60 -0.38 38.08
N TRP A 200 -36.82 -0.39 38.63
CA TRP A 200 -37.65 0.80 38.77
C TRP A 200 -37.78 1.19 40.25
N ARG A 201 -37.08 2.26 40.65
CA ARG A 201 -37.40 2.94 41.91
C ARG A 201 -38.66 3.78 41.74
N ARG A 202 -39.79 3.28 42.26
CA ARG A 202 -41.02 4.07 42.41
C ARG A 202 -40.73 5.15 43.47
N GLY A 203 -40.72 6.42 43.06
CA GLY A 203 -40.57 7.52 44.01
C GLY A 203 -41.78 7.58 44.93
N ASP A 204 -41.61 7.28 46.22
CA ASP A 204 -42.60 7.61 47.24
C ASP A 204 -42.40 9.07 47.64
N HIS A 205 -43.24 9.96 47.11
CA HIS A 205 -43.64 11.16 47.83
C HIS A 205 -45.15 11.37 47.73
N ARG A 206 -45.82 10.90 48.78
CA ARG A 206 -47.15 11.25 49.31
C ARG A 206 -47.50 12.74 49.13
N ASN A 207 -48.50 13.05 48.31
CA ASN A 207 -49.58 13.98 48.63
C ASN A 207 -50.65 13.95 47.53
N SER A 208 -51.79 13.31 47.81
CA SER A 208 -53.11 13.56 47.21
C SER A 208 -54.11 12.65 47.90
N ARG A 209 -54.84 13.17 48.90
CA ARG A 209 -56.08 12.54 49.38
C ARG A 209 -57.12 12.71 48.26
N GLY A 210 -57.45 11.62 47.57
CA GLY A 210 -58.57 11.48 46.65
C GLY A 210 -58.99 10.00 46.64
N PRO A 211 -60.29 9.67 46.56
CA PRO A 211 -60.78 8.35 46.91
C PRO A 211 -60.34 7.27 45.91
N LEU A 212 -60.21 6.07 46.46
CA LEU A 212 -59.70 4.85 45.84
C LEU A 212 -60.50 4.45 44.60
N GLU A 213 -59.87 4.51 43.43
CA GLU A 213 -60.28 3.73 42.26
C GLU A 213 -59.26 2.59 42.06
N CYS A 214 -59.71 1.38 42.40
CA CYS A 214 -58.97 0.14 42.26
C CYS A 214 -58.78 -0.21 40.77
N ILE A 215 -57.69 0.25 40.15
CA ILE A 215 -57.23 -0.33 38.88
C ILE A 215 -56.27 -1.46 39.21
N ARG A 216 -56.79 -2.70 39.19
CA ARG A 216 -56.00 -3.93 39.26
C ARG A 216 -54.98 -3.94 38.11
N PRO A 217 -53.68 -4.13 38.34
CA PRO A 217 -52.80 -4.58 37.27
C PRO A 217 -53.12 -6.05 36.99
N THR A 218 -53.76 -6.30 35.86
CA THR A 218 -53.88 -7.63 35.27
C THR A 218 -52.47 -8.16 35.03
N LEU A 219 -52.08 -9.17 35.81
CA LEU A 219 -50.96 -10.06 35.54
C LEU A 219 -51.31 -10.84 34.26
N GLN A 220 -50.94 -10.28 33.11
CA GLN A 220 -51.00 -11.02 31.85
C GLN A 220 -49.72 -11.84 31.73
N LEU A 221 -49.69 -12.95 32.47
CA LEU A 221 -48.81 -14.08 32.20
C LEU A 221 -49.20 -14.65 30.83
N GLN A 222 -48.46 -14.31 29.77
CA GLN A 222 -48.42 -15.19 28.60
C GLN A 222 -47.43 -16.32 28.91
N LEU A 223 -47.95 -17.29 29.68
CA LEU A 223 -47.36 -18.61 29.79
C LEU A 223 -47.82 -19.40 28.55
N HIS A 224 -46.91 -19.62 27.59
CA HIS A 224 -47.07 -20.70 26.62
C HIS A 224 -45.99 -21.75 26.91
N GLY A 225 -46.46 -22.93 27.34
CA GLY A 225 -45.72 -24.20 27.42
C GLY A 225 -44.60 -24.21 28.46
N LEU A 226 -44.89 -24.45 29.74
CA LEU A 226 -44.70 -25.77 30.40
C LEU A 226 -43.33 -26.40 30.07
N LEU A 227 -42.34 -26.24 30.93
CA LEU A 227 -42.09 -27.18 32.06
C LEU A 227 -42.29 -28.65 31.64
N ALA A 228 -41.35 -29.15 30.85
CA ALA A 228 -40.87 -30.51 30.99
C ALA A 228 -39.35 -30.42 30.90
N TRP A 229 -38.64 -30.69 32.02
CA TRP A 229 -37.35 -31.42 32.08
C TRP A 229 -36.51 -31.18 33.34
N VAL A 230 -36.78 -30.18 34.19
CA VAL A 230 -35.87 -29.89 35.34
C VAL A 230 -36.23 -30.62 36.64
N PHE A 231 -37.32 -31.40 36.68
CA PHE A 231 -37.68 -32.21 37.87
C PHE A 231 -37.49 -33.72 37.65
N LEU A 232 -36.31 -34.13 37.15
CA LEU A 232 -35.88 -35.53 37.19
C LEU A 232 -34.35 -35.67 37.34
N ARG A 233 -33.77 -35.01 38.35
CA ARG A 233 -32.36 -35.20 38.73
C ARG A 233 -32.12 -35.39 40.24
N SER A 234 -33.10 -35.91 40.98
CA SER A 234 -32.91 -36.19 42.42
C SER A 234 -33.59 -37.46 42.93
N ALA A 235 -33.80 -38.47 42.08
CA ALA A 235 -34.40 -39.74 42.54
C ALA A 235 -33.87 -41.01 41.83
N PHE A 236 -32.73 -40.97 41.14
CA PHE A 236 -32.14 -42.17 40.51
C PHE A 236 -30.63 -42.24 40.70
N GLU A 237 -30.21 -42.13 41.96
CA GLU A 237 -28.85 -42.44 42.42
C GLU A 237 -28.96 -43.35 43.66
N GLN A 238 -29.64 -44.49 43.50
CA GLN A 238 -29.67 -45.52 44.55
C GLN A 238 -29.89 -46.96 44.05
N GLN A 239 -29.47 -47.31 42.84
CA GLN A 239 -29.38 -48.70 42.41
C GLN A 239 -28.30 -48.92 41.35
N SER A 240 -27.05 -49.07 41.81
CA SER A 240 -26.03 -49.92 41.17
C SER A 240 -24.93 -50.28 42.18
N LEU A 241 -25.22 -51.34 42.94
CA LEU A 241 -24.32 -52.50 43.08
C LEU A 241 -25.09 -53.69 42.49
#